data_AF-A0A6I9LYR8-F1
#
_entry.id   AF-A0A6I9LYR8-F1
#
_cell.length_a   1.000
_cell.length_b   1.000
_cell.length_c   1.000
_cell.angle_alpha   90.00
_cell.angle_beta   90.00
_cell.angle_gamma   90.00
#
_symmetry.space_group_name_H-M   'P 1'
#
loop_
_entity.id
_entity.type
_entity.pdbx_description
1 polymer ?
#
loop_
_entity_poly.entity_id
_entity_poly.type
_entity_poly.pdbx_seq_one_letter_code
_entity_poly.pdbx_strand_id
1 'polypeptide(L)'
;MLATRALSLIGKRAISTSVCVRAHGSVVKSEDYSLPIYVDRRDYPLPDVAHVKLLSASQKALKEKEKADWSSLSRDEKVQLYRIQFNESFAEMNRGTNEWKTVVGLAMFFIGFTSLVLIWEKHYVYGPIPHTFDRDWVAMQTKRMLDMKTNPILGFSAKWDYNKNEWKK
;
A
#
# COMPACT_ATOMS: atom_id res chain seq x y z
N MET A 1 33.20 6.94 -12.97
CA MET A 1 33.12 6.21 -11.68
C MET A 1 32.04 6.79 -10.75
N LEU A 2 30.78 6.84 -11.20
CA LEU A 2 29.66 7.43 -10.42
C LEU A 2 28.40 6.55 -10.44
N ALA A 3 28.25 5.65 -11.43
CA ALA A 3 27.11 4.75 -11.53
C ALA A 3 27.15 3.57 -10.52
N THR A 4 28.32 3.24 -9.98
CA THR A 4 28.50 2.04 -9.13
C THR A 4 28.08 2.24 -7.67
N ARG A 5 27.82 3.48 -7.22
CA ARG A 5 27.46 3.77 -5.82
C ARG A 5 25.95 3.88 -5.57
N ALA A 6 25.11 3.97 -6.60
CA ALA A 6 23.66 4.05 -6.44
C ALA A 6 23.00 2.67 -6.15
N LEU A 7 23.65 1.58 -6.57
CA LEU A 7 23.12 0.22 -6.40
C LEU A 7 23.39 -0.40 -5.02
N SER A 8 24.20 0.23 -4.15
CA SER A 8 24.51 -0.35 -2.82
C SER A 8 23.49 0.01 -1.72
N LEU A 9 22.57 0.93 -1.98
CA LEU A 9 21.61 1.42 -0.98
C LEU A 9 20.23 0.74 -1.03
N ILE A 10 19.96 -0.07 -2.06
CA ILE A 10 18.65 -0.73 -2.24
C ILE A 10 18.62 -2.13 -1.58
N GLY A 11 19.77 -2.76 -1.34
CA GLY A 11 19.83 -4.15 -0.86
C GLY A 11 19.64 -4.36 0.65
N LYS A 12 19.56 -3.32 1.48
CA LYS A 12 19.61 -3.49 2.96
C LYS A 12 18.29 -3.27 3.71
N ARG A 13 17.17 -3.00 3.02
CA ARG A 13 15.89 -2.71 3.69
C ARG A 13 14.71 -3.60 3.28
N ALA A 14 14.91 -4.57 2.40
CA ALA A 14 13.80 -5.31 1.78
C ALA A 14 13.47 -6.67 2.41
N ILE A 15 14.17 -7.10 3.47
CA ILE A 15 13.81 -8.32 4.20
C ILE A 15 13.85 -8.00 5.69
N SER A 16 12.80 -7.33 6.17
CA SER A 16 12.42 -7.43 7.56
C SER A 16 11.74 -8.79 7.73
N THR A 17 12.52 -9.87 7.69
CA THR A 17 12.16 -11.04 8.47
C THR A 17 12.15 -10.54 9.90
N SER A 18 10.95 -10.37 10.45
CA SER A 18 10.78 -10.18 11.89
C SER A 18 11.36 -11.44 12.54
N VAL A 19 12.65 -11.40 12.84
CA VAL A 19 13.25 -12.26 13.85
C VAL A 19 12.48 -11.92 15.10
N CYS A 20 11.59 -12.83 15.51
CA CYS A 20 10.96 -12.78 16.82
C CYS A 20 12.11 -12.74 17.83
N VAL A 21 12.46 -11.54 18.30
CA VAL A 21 13.29 -11.37 19.48
C VAL A 21 12.46 -11.97 20.60
N ARG A 22 12.77 -13.21 20.97
CA ARG A 22 12.17 -13.91 22.10
C ARG A 22 12.49 -13.12 23.37
N ALA A 23 11.58 -12.24 23.75
CA ALA A 23 11.44 -11.75 25.11
C ALA A 23 10.22 -12.45 25.73
N HIS A 24 10.46 -13.54 26.47
CA HIS A 24 9.63 -14.06 27.56
C HIS A 24 8.07 -13.95 27.48
N GLY A 25 7.47 -14.25 26.33
CA GLY A 25 6.02 -14.37 26.14
C GLY A 25 5.66 -15.56 25.25
N SER A 26 4.57 -16.26 25.58
CA SER A 26 4.06 -17.52 25.01
C SER A 26 4.33 -17.69 23.51
N VAL A 27 4.99 -18.77 23.10
CA VAL A 27 5.12 -19.13 21.68
C VAL A 27 3.77 -19.67 21.20
N VAL A 28 3.10 -18.94 20.32
CA VAL A 28 1.90 -19.44 19.62
C VAL A 28 2.33 -20.53 18.65
N LYS A 29 1.68 -21.70 18.73
CA LYS A 29 1.99 -22.83 17.86
C LYS A 29 0.85 -23.10 16.87
N SER A 30 1.19 -23.62 15.70
CA SER A 30 0.21 -23.92 14.64
C SER A 30 -0.84 -24.94 15.06
N GLU A 31 -0.46 -25.91 15.89
CA GLU A 31 -1.33 -26.96 16.41
C GLU A 31 -2.43 -26.44 17.36
N ASP A 32 -2.26 -25.23 17.91
CA ASP A 32 -3.21 -24.64 18.86
C ASP A 32 -4.37 -23.88 18.17
N TYR A 33 -4.56 -24.04 16.86
CA TYR A 33 -5.56 -23.29 16.07
C TYR A 33 -7.02 -23.49 16.53
N SER A 34 -7.31 -24.59 17.23
CA SER A 34 -8.64 -24.90 17.78
C SER A 34 -8.88 -24.34 19.18
N LEU A 35 -7.84 -23.79 19.82
CA LEU A 35 -7.90 -23.21 21.16
C LEU A 35 -8.12 -21.69 21.09
N PRO A 36 -8.66 -21.07 22.15
CA PRO A 36 -8.78 -19.60 22.21
C PRO A 36 -7.41 -18.91 22.07
N ILE A 37 -7.36 -17.87 21.23
CA ILE A 37 -6.15 -17.12 20.89
C ILE A 37 -6.19 -15.69 21.44
N TYR A 38 -4.99 -15.15 21.70
CA TYR A 38 -4.82 -13.74 22.02
C TYR A 38 -4.89 -12.89 20.75
N VAL A 39 -5.57 -11.75 20.79
CA VAL A 39 -5.66 -10.78 19.68
C VAL A 39 -5.64 -9.35 20.18
N ASP A 40 -4.86 -8.47 19.55
CA ASP A 40 -4.91 -7.02 19.77
C ASP A 40 -5.87 -6.38 18.76
N ARG A 41 -7.10 -6.08 19.21
CA ARG A 41 -8.16 -5.50 18.36
C ARG A 41 -8.95 -4.45 19.10
N ARG A 42 -9.26 -3.34 18.41
CA ARG A 42 -10.03 -2.23 19.00
C ARG A 42 -11.46 -2.60 19.35
N ASP A 43 -12.07 -3.43 18.51
CA ASP A 43 -13.43 -3.93 18.67
C ASP A 43 -13.52 -5.13 19.62
N TYR A 44 -12.37 -5.69 20.00
CA TYR A 44 -12.25 -6.78 20.96
C TYR A 44 -11.24 -6.45 22.07
N PRO A 45 -11.58 -5.48 22.95
CA PRO A 45 -10.64 -4.93 23.93
C PRO A 45 -10.21 -5.91 25.03
N LEU A 46 -10.99 -6.98 25.26
CA LEU A 46 -10.73 -8.01 26.27
C LEU A 46 -10.62 -9.37 25.59
N PRO A 47 -9.41 -9.80 25.20
CA PRO A 47 -9.18 -11.09 24.56
C PRO A 47 -9.53 -12.27 25.47
N ASP A 48 -9.87 -13.41 24.88
CA ASP A 48 -10.31 -14.62 25.60
C ASP A 48 -9.23 -15.21 26.51
N VAL A 49 -7.97 -14.96 26.18
CA VAL A 49 -6.80 -15.43 26.92
C VAL A 49 -5.84 -14.28 27.18
N ALA A 50 -5.07 -14.36 28.27
CA ALA A 50 -4.00 -13.41 28.53
C ALA A 50 -2.84 -13.58 27.53
N HIS A 51 -2.12 -12.49 27.27
CA HIS A 51 -0.94 -12.50 26.40
C HIS A 51 0.14 -13.47 26.91
N VAL A 52 0.44 -13.43 28.21
CA VAL A 52 1.42 -14.31 28.87
C VAL A 52 0.71 -15.38 29.68
N LYS A 53 0.79 -16.64 29.22
CA LYS A 53 0.18 -17.80 29.91
C LYS A 53 1.09 -18.39 31.00
N LEU A 54 2.40 -18.43 30.74
CA LEU A 54 3.39 -19.02 31.65
C LEU A 54 4.09 -17.93 32.46
N LEU A 55 3.77 -17.87 33.76
CA LEU A 55 4.30 -16.85 34.66
C LEU A 55 5.58 -17.30 35.37
N SER A 56 6.57 -16.41 35.43
CA SER A 56 7.78 -16.57 36.26
C SER A 56 7.45 -16.49 37.75
N ALA A 57 8.40 -16.84 38.63
CA ALA A 57 8.21 -16.75 40.08
C ALA A 57 7.87 -15.32 40.54
N SER A 58 8.53 -14.30 39.98
CA SER A 58 8.24 -12.90 40.29
C SER A 58 6.87 -12.46 39.77
N GLN A 59 6.48 -12.91 38.56
CA GLN A 59 5.15 -12.62 38.02
C GLN A 59 4.04 -13.29 38.83
N LYS A 60 4.26 -14.52 39.33
CA LYS A 60 3.32 -15.17 40.25
C LYS A 60 3.16 -14.39 41.55
N ALA A 61 4.26 -13.95 42.17
CA ALA A 61 4.20 -13.09 43.35
C ALA A 61 3.48 -11.77 43.08
N LEU A 62 3.68 -11.19 41.89
CA LEU A 62 2.97 -9.99 41.46
C LEU A 62 1.45 -10.22 41.28
N LYS A 63 1.04 -11.37 40.72
CA LYS A 63 -0.37 -11.77 40.62
C LYS A 63 -1.00 -12.03 42.00
N GLU A 64 -0.23 -12.48 43.00
CA GLU A 64 -0.72 -12.56 44.38
C GLU A 64 -0.90 -11.16 44.98
N LYS A 65 0.03 -10.23 44.73
CA LYS A 65 -0.05 -8.83 45.18
C LYS A 65 -1.22 -8.09 44.53
N GLU A 66 -1.57 -8.42 43.29
CA GLU A 66 -2.74 -7.87 42.56
C GLU A 66 -4.08 -8.14 43.26
N LYS A 67 -4.18 -9.20 44.08
CA LYS A 67 -5.39 -9.51 44.84
C LYS A 67 -5.61 -8.55 46.02
N ALA A 68 -4.58 -7.83 46.44
CA ALA A 68 -4.65 -6.80 47.48
C ALA A 68 -4.98 -5.42 46.89
N ASP A 69 -4.94 -4.36 47.70
CA ASP A 69 -5.24 -3.00 47.25
C ASP A 69 -4.20 -2.48 46.24
N TRP A 70 -4.67 -1.98 45.09
CA TRP A 70 -3.87 -1.45 43.99
C TRP A 70 -3.22 -0.10 44.31
N SER A 71 -3.60 0.54 45.42
CA SER A 71 -2.87 1.70 45.96
C SER A 71 -1.44 1.33 46.39
N SER A 72 -1.22 0.07 46.80
CA SER A 72 0.09 -0.46 47.23
C SER A 72 1.01 -0.90 46.08
N LEU A 73 0.48 -0.92 44.85
CA LEU A 73 1.24 -1.28 43.65
C LEU A 73 1.99 -0.07 43.11
N SER A 74 3.28 -0.27 42.83
CA SER A 74 4.09 0.72 42.12
C SER A 74 3.60 0.91 40.68
N ARG A 75 3.99 2.01 40.06
CA ARG A 75 3.66 2.27 38.65
C ARG A 75 4.18 1.16 37.74
N ASP A 76 5.39 0.69 37.99
CA ASP A 76 6.03 -0.32 37.14
C ASP A 76 5.38 -1.70 37.33
N GLU A 77 4.92 -2.02 38.55
CA GLU A 77 4.11 -3.22 38.82
C GLU A 77 2.77 -3.20 38.06
N LYS A 78 2.11 -2.04 38.00
CA LYS A 78 0.87 -1.88 37.21
C LYS A 78 1.13 -2.06 35.71
N VAL A 79 2.24 -1.51 35.19
CA VAL A 79 2.65 -1.71 33.79
C VAL A 79 2.99 -3.17 33.52
N GLN A 80 3.65 -3.86 34.45
CA GLN A 80 3.95 -5.29 34.31
C GLN A 80 2.67 -6.14 34.30
N LEU A 81 1.70 -5.87 35.17
CA LEU A 81 0.39 -6.52 35.14
C LEU A 81 -0.32 -6.28 33.79
N TYR A 82 -0.26 -5.05 33.28
CA TYR A 82 -0.80 -4.72 31.96
C TYR A 82 -0.12 -5.55 30.87
N ARG A 83 1.22 -5.66 30.85
CA ARG A 83 1.97 -6.42 29.84
C ARG A 83 1.84 -7.95 29.97
N ILE A 84 1.45 -8.45 31.14
CA ILE A 84 1.08 -9.86 31.32
C ILE A 84 -0.26 -10.15 30.64
N GLN A 85 -1.24 -9.26 30.81
CA GLN A 85 -2.57 -9.42 30.24
C GLN A 85 -2.61 -9.09 28.75
N PHE A 86 -1.98 -7.98 28.34
CA PHE A 86 -2.03 -7.41 26.99
C PHE A 86 -0.63 -7.24 26.40
N ASN A 87 -0.49 -7.55 25.11
CA ASN A 87 0.75 -7.35 24.36
C ASN A 87 0.96 -5.87 24.03
N GLU A 88 0.05 -5.26 23.28
CA GLU A 88 0.12 -3.87 22.85
C GLU A 88 -0.96 -3.01 23.53
N SER A 89 -0.61 -1.74 23.76
CA SER A 89 -1.60 -0.74 24.14
C SER A 89 -2.43 -0.27 22.97
N PHE A 90 -3.59 0.36 23.26
CA PHE A 90 -4.40 1.00 22.23
C PHE A 90 -3.61 2.05 21.44
N ALA A 91 -2.61 2.71 22.03
CA ALA A 91 -1.77 3.66 21.31
C ALA A 91 -0.78 2.95 20.35
N GLU A 92 -0.23 1.80 20.76
CA GLU A 92 0.72 1.02 19.97
C GLU A 92 0.03 0.35 18.78
N MET A 93 -1.10 -0.34 19.01
CA MET A 93 -1.84 -1.03 17.93
C MET A 93 -2.43 -0.06 16.89
N ASN A 94 -2.69 1.19 17.29
CA ASN A 94 -3.23 2.23 16.41
C ASN A 94 -2.14 3.10 15.76
N ARG A 95 -0.87 2.77 15.93
CA ARG A 95 0.22 3.54 15.36
C ARG A 95 0.19 3.40 13.83
N GLY A 96 0.06 4.53 13.13
CA GLY A 96 0.16 4.55 11.67
C GLY A 96 1.53 4.08 11.16
N THR A 97 1.53 3.43 10.01
CA THR A 97 2.75 3.00 9.30
C THR A 97 3.01 3.88 8.07
N ASN A 98 4.25 3.89 7.58
CA ASN A 98 4.62 4.57 6.34
C ASN A 98 4.52 3.66 5.11
N GLU A 99 3.83 2.53 5.21
CA GLU A 99 3.74 1.52 4.13
C GLU A 99 3.12 2.07 2.86
N TRP A 100 2.19 3.03 2.97
CA TRP A 100 1.58 3.69 1.81
C TRP A 100 2.63 4.32 0.87
N LYS A 101 3.75 4.81 1.41
CA LYS A 101 4.85 5.38 0.61
C LYS A 101 5.52 4.31 -0.24
N THR A 102 5.73 3.13 0.33
CA THR A 102 6.28 1.97 -0.38
C THR A 102 5.31 1.49 -1.45
N VAL A 103 4.02 1.37 -1.12
CA VAL A 103 2.97 0.94 -2.06
C VAL A 103 2.88 1.89 -3.25
N VAL A 104 2.76 3.19 -3.00
CA VAL A 104 2.65 4.20 -4.07
C VAL A 104 3.93 4.26 -4.89
N GLY A 105 5.10 4.25 -4.24
CA GLY A 105 6.39 4.27 -4.93
C GLY A 105 6.57 3.07 -5.86
N LEU A 106 6.21 1.87 -5.40
CA LEU A 106 6.31 0.64 -6.19
C LEU A 106 5.30 0.63 -7.35
N ALA A 107 4.07 1.09 -7.11
CA ALA A 107 3.06 1.21 -8.16
C ALA A 107 3.54 2.15 -9.30
N MET A 108 4.06 3.33 -8.95
CA MET A 108 4.59 4.29 -9.93
C MET A 108 5.82 3.75 -10.66
N PHE A 109 6.69 3.02 -9.96
CA PHE A 109 7.84 2.36 -10.59
C PHE A 109 7.39 1.37 -11.68
N PHE A 110 6.40 0.53 -11.40
CA PHE A 110 5.90 -0.43 -12.39
C PHE A 110 5.14 0.24 -13.53
N ILE A 111 4.38 1.33 -13.28
CA ILE A 111 3.80 2.14 -14.36
C ILE A 111 4.89 2.71 -15.28
N GLY A 112 5.99 3.22 -14.69
CA GLY A 112 7.15 3.68 -15.44
C GLY A 112 7.80 2.56 -16.25
N PHE A 113 7.95 1.38 -15.65
CA PHE A 113 8.49 0.20 -16.33
C PHE A 113 7.62 -0.25 -17.50
N THR A 114 6.29 -0.25 -17.36
CA THR A 114 5.36 -0.55 -18.46
C THR A 114 5.56 0.40 -19.65
N SER A 115 5.84 1.69 -19.40
CA SER A 115 6.15 2.64 -20.47
C SER A 115 7.41 2.24 -21.26
N LEU A 116 8.43 1.66 -20.61
CA LEU A 116 9.62 1.16 -21.31
C LEU A 116 9.31 -0.02 -22.23
N VAL A 117 8.42 -0.92 -21.79
CA VAL A 117 7.94 -2.04 -22.61
C VAL A 117 7.19 -1.52 -23.83
N LEU A 118 6.32 -0.53 -23.67
CA LEU A 118 5.58 0.08 -24.79
C LEU A 118 6.51 0.80 -25.79
N ILE A 119 7.56 1.46 -25.31
CA ILE A 119 8.58 2.07 -26.18
C ILE A 119 9.31 0.99 -26.99
N TRP A 120 9.69 -0.12 -26.34
CA TRP A 120 10.32 -1.25 -27.00
C TRP A 120 9.39 -1.87 -28.07
N GLU A 121 8.13 -2.12 -27.73
CA GLU A 121 7.13 -2.64 -28.66
C GLU A 121 6.94 -1.71 -29.87
N LYS A 122 6.84 -0.40 -29.62
CA LYS A 122 6.69 0.61 -30.68
C LYS A 122 7.90 0.67 -31.62
N HIS A 123 9.10 0.37 -31.13
CA HIS A 123 10.33 0.45 -31.91
C HIS A 123 10.63 -0.83 -32.69
N TYR A 124 10.38 -2.00 -32.08
CA TYR A 124 10.81 -3.29 -32.64
C TYR A 124 9.67 -4.15 -33.18
N VAL A 125 8.41 -3.92 -32.79
CA VAL A 125 7.26 -4.77 -33.15
C VAL A 125 6.30 -4.04 -34.09
N TYR A 126 5.93 -2.79 -33.79
CA TYR A 126 4.95 -2.06 -34.60
C TYR A 126 5.51 -1.64 -35.96
N GLY A 127 4.82 -2.06 -37.03
CA GLY A 127 5.06 -1.60 -38.39
C GLY A 127 4.67 -0.14 -38.64
N PRO A 128 4.83 0.36 -39.87
CA PRO A 128 4.39 1.69 -40.24
C PRO A 128 2.87 1.83 -40.10
N ILE A 129 2.41 2.98 -39.61
CA ILE A 129 0.99 3.31 -39.63
C ILE A 129 0.52 3.49 -41.09
N PRO A 130 -0.76 3.27 -41.41
CA PRO A 130 -1.27 3.49 -42.76
C PRO A 130 -1.03 4.91 -43.27
N HIS A 131 -0.74 5.07 -44.56
CA HIS A 131 -0.53 6.39 -45.20
C HIS A 131 -1.71 7.35 -45.04
N THR A 132 -2.91 6.83 -44.72
CA THR A 132 -4.10 7.66 -44.46
C THR A 132 -3.96 8.54 -43.22
N PHE A 133 -2.97 8.28 -42.36
CA PHE A 133 -2.60 9.12 -41.22
C PHE A 133 -1.58 10.21 -41.56
N ASP A 134 -1.10 10.27 -42.81
CA ASP A 134 -0.23 11.37 -43.26
C ASP A 134 -0.99 12.70 -43.20
N ARG A 135 -0.27 13.77 -42.85
CA ARG A 135 -0.89 15.08 -42.58
C ARG A 135 -1.71 15.60 -43.76
N ASP A 136 -1.21 15.46 -44.98
CA ASP A 136 -1.89 15.92 -46.19
C ASP A 136 -3.13 15.08 -46.48
N TRP A 137 -3.04 13.76 -46.29
CA TRP A 137 -4.18 12.87 -46.43
C TRP A 137 -5.27 13.19 -45.41
N VAL A 138 -4.90 13.40 -44.15
CA VAL A 138 -5.83 13.79 -43.08
C VAL A 138 -6.47 15.15 -43.38
N ALA A 139 -5.73 16.10 -43.94
CA ALA A 139 -6.27 17.40 -44.36
C ALA A 139 -7.29 17.27 -45.51
N MET A 140 -6.96 16.50 -46.55
CA MET A 140 -7.88 16.21 -47.67
C MET A 140 -9.12 15.45 -47.20
N GLN A 141 -8.95 14.45 -46.35
CA GLN A 141 -10.04 13.67 -45.76
C GLN A 141 -10.93 14.54 -44.87
N THR A 142 -10.33 15.42 -44.07
CA THR A 142 -11.05 16.41 -43.24
C THR A 142 -11.88 17.34 -44.11
N LYS A 143 -11.32 17.90 -45.18
CA LYS A 143 -12.05 18.72 -46.13
C LYS A 143 -13.22 17.96 -46.75
N ARG A 144 -12.99 16.74 -47.24
CA ARG A 144 -14.05 15.87 -47.78
C ARG A 144 -15.16 15.61 -46.75
N MET A 145 -14.81 15.37 -45.49
CA MET A 145 -15.79 15.16 -44.41
C MET A 145 -16.64 16.40 -44.17
N LEU A 146 -16.06 17.60 -44.24
CA LEU A 146 -16.77 18.88 -44.16
C LEU A 146 -17.65 19.13 -45.39
N ASP A 147 -17.15 18.83 -46.59
CA ASP A 147 -17.91 18.98 -47.84
C ASP A 147 -19.14 18.06 -47.84
N MET A 148 -18.99 16.84 -47.31
CA MET A 148 -20.09 15.88 -47.11
C MET A 148 -20.97 16.18 -45.89
N LYS A 149 -20.68 17.25 -45.13
CA LYS A 149 -21.40 17.64 -43.90
C LYS A 149 -21.50 16.50 -42.89
N THR A 150 -20.40 15.79 -42.64
CA THR A 150 -20.35 14.69 -41.66
C THR A 150 -20.73 15.19 -40.27
N ASN A 151 -21.77 14.61 -39.69
CA ASN A 151 -22.32 14.96 -38.37
C ASN A 151 -22.52 16.49 -38.18
N PRO A 152 -23.51 17.08 -38.88
CA PRO A 152 -23.62 18.53 -39.02
C PRO A 152 -24.39 19.23 -37.89
N ILE A 153 -25.05 18.48 -37.01
CA ILE A 153 -25.92 19.07 -35.97
C ILE A 153 -25.13 19.39 -34.70
N LEU A 154 -24.35 18.43 -34.19
CA LEU A 154 -23.60 18.58 -32.92
C LEU A 154 -22.14 18.19 -33.02
N GLY A 155 -21.78 17.33 -33.98
CA GLY A 155 -20.46 16.72 -34.05
C GLY A 155 -19.46 17.50 -34.88
N PHE A 156 -18.89 16.84 -35.87
CA PHE A 156 -17.72 17.30 -36.61
C PHE A 156 -17.99 18.57 -37.42
N SER A 157 -18.87 18.49 -38.42
CA SER A 157 -19.16 19.64 -39.29
C SER A 157 -19.90 20.77 -38.58
N ALA A 158 -20.60 20.47 -37.49
CA ALA A 158 -21.23 21.47 -36.63
C ALA A 158 -20.22 22.49 -36.07
N LYS A 159 -18.96 22.07 -35.90
CA LYS A 159 -17.85 22.88 -35.36
C LYS A 159 -17.09 23.67 -36.44
N TRP A 160 -17.46 23.54 -37.72
CA TRP A 160 -16.87 24.29 -38.82
C TRP A 160 -17.74 25.48 -39.21
N ASP A 161 -17.13 26.66 -39.39
CA ASP A 161 -17.80 27.84 -39.93
C ASP A 161 -17.64 27.83 -41.46
N TYR A 162 -18.69 27.40 -42.16
CA TYR A 162 -18.71 27.36 -43.62
C TYR A 162 -18.68 28.75 -44.27
N ASN A 163 -19.05 29.81 -43.53
CA ASN A 163 -19.01 31.18 -44.07
C ASN A 163 -17.59 31.76 -44.02
N LYS A 164 -16.85 31.45 -42.95
CA LYS A 164 -15.49 31.95 -42.73
C LYS A 164 -14.38 30.98 -43.12
N ASN A 165 -14.74 29.75 -43.48
CA ASN A 165 -13.82 28.69 -43.87
C ASN A 165 -12.76 28.40 -42.78
N GLU A 166 -13.20 28.41 -41.51
CA GLU A 166 -12.37 28.18 -40.33
C GLU A 166 -13.11 27.36 -39.26
N TRP A 167 -12.38 26.78 -38.31
CA TRP A 167 -12.99 26.13 -37.15
C TRP A 167 -13.64 27.19 -36.25
N LYS A 168 -14.87 26.93 -35.79
CA LYS A 168 -15.56 27.79 -34.82
C LYS A 168 -14.72 27.85 -33.53
N LYS A 169 -14.61 29.05 -32.98
CA LYS A 169 -13.95 29.30 -31.69
C LYS A 169 -14.87 28.96 -30.52
#